data_AF-K9DUV3-F1
#
_entry.id   AF-K9DUV3-F1
#
_cell.length_a   1.000
_cell.length_b   1.000
_cell.length_c   1.000
_cell.angle_alpha   90.00
_cell.angle_beta   90.00
_cell.angle_gamma   90.00
#
_symmetry.space_group_name_H-M   'P 1'
#
loop_
_entity.id
_entity.type
_entity.pdbx_description
1 polymer ?
#
loop_
_entity_poly.entity_id
_entity_poly.type
_entity_poly.pdbx_seq_one_letter_code
_entity_poly.pdbx_strand_id
1 'polypeptide(L)'
;MATIYKITGGGQRVQQNAQMGLDTEYIKVENSDWVEKCGCDGQDFATNIIWCTNLETLQRWANTWAGCKVRLVEATDKKSDM
;
A
#
# COMPACT_ATOMS: atom_id res chain seq x y z
N MET A 1 6.01 9.03 -15.82
CA MET A 1 5.05 9.00 -14.69
C MET A 1 4.14 7.79 -14.81
N ALA A 2 3.77 7.17 -13.70
CA ALA A 2 2.92 5.98 -13.66
C ALA A 2 1.93 6.04 -12.49
N THR A 3 0.81 5.30 -12.59
CA THR A 3 -0.04 5.06 -11.43
C THR A 3 0.66 4.10 -10.48
N ILE A 4 0.71 4.46 -9.21
CA ILE A 4 1.16 3.56 -8.14
C ILE A 4 0.03 3.35 -7.13
N TYR A 5 0.10 2.22 -6.46
CA TYR A 5 -0.71 1.87 -5.31
C TYR A 5 0.22 1.76 -4.12
N LYS A 6 -0.11 2.41 -3.00
CA LYS A 6 0.77 2.41 -1.83
C LYS A 6 0.03 2.11 -0.52
N ILE A 7 0.69 1.41 0.38
CA ILE A 7 0.22 1.16 1.75
C ILE A 7 1.15 1.92 2.71
N THR A 8 0.58 2.83 3.49
CA THR A 8 1.29 3.54 4.55
C THR A 8 1.42 2.67 5.81
N GLY A 9 2.57 2.71 6.47
CA GLY A 9 2.90 1.81 7.59
C GLY A 9 3.41 0.43 7.16
N GLY A 10 3.48 0.19 5.85
CA GLY A 10 4.16 -0.95 5.24
C GLY A 10 3.68 -2.31 5.72
N GLY A 11 4.59 -3.29 5.72
CA GLY A 11 4.27 -4.67 6.09
C GLY A 11 3.83 -4.82 7.55
N GLN A 12 4.36 -3.97 8.43
CA GLN A 12 3.98 -3.95 9.84
C GLN A 12 2.50 -3.58 10.03
N ARG A 13 2.02 -2.54 9.32
CA ARG A 13 0.61 -2.14 9.36
C ARG A 13 -0.31 -3.26 8.85
N VAL A 14 0.10 -3.90 7.75
CA VAL A 14 -0.62 -5.05 7.18
C VAL A 14 -0.76 -6.18 8.21
N GLN A 15 0.32 -6.54 8.90
CA GLN A 15 0.31 -7.56 9.95
C GLN A 15 -0.62 -7.21 11.11
N GLN A 16 -0.53 -5.97 11.61
CA GLN A 16 -1.38 -5.49 12.71
C GLN A 16 -2.86 -5.53 12.34
N ASN A 17 -3.22 -5.03 11.16
CA ASN A 17 -4.60 -5.04 10.69
C ASN A 17 -5.12 -6.47 10.57
N ALA A 18 -4.34 -7.39 10.02
CA ALA A 18 -4.72 -8.81 9.92
C ALA A 18 -4.98 -9.43 11.30
N GLN A 19 -4.13 -9.16 12.29
CA GLN A 19 -4.30 -9.63 13.68
C GLN A 19 -5.56 -9.05 14.35
N MET A 20 -5.94 -7.83 13.98
CA MET A 20 -7.14 -7.16 14.49
C MET A 20 -8.42 -7.47 13.69
N GLY A 21 -8.31 -8.23 12.58
CA GLY A 21 -9.44 -8.47 11.67
C GLY A 21 -9.90 -7.22 10.92
N LEU A 22 -8.99 -6.27 10.68
CA LEU A 22 -9.25 -5.02 9.96
C LEU A 22 -8.81 -5.09 8.50
N ASP A 23 -9.53 -4.37 7.65
CA ASP A 23 -9.13 -4.14 6.26
C ASP A 23 -7.84 -3.29 6.23
N THR A 24 -7.02 -3.50 5.20
CA THR A 24 -5.83 -2.66 4.97
C THR A 24 -6.10 -1.66 3.86
N GLU A 25 -5.93 -0.39 4.19
CA GLU A 25 -6.11 0.71 3.25
C GLU A 25 -4.88 0.84 2.33
N TYR A 26 -5.13 1.06 1.04
CA TYR A 26 -4.13 1.51 0.08
C TYR A 26 -4.56 2.85 -0.54
N ILE A 27 -3.59 3.63 -0.97
CA ILE A 27 -3.79 4.90 -1.66
C ILE A 27 -3.40 4.70 -3.12
N LYS A 28 -4.31 5.03 -4.05
CA LYS A 28 -4.00 5.15 -5.47
C LYS A 28 -3.42 6.53 -5.75
N VAL A 29 -2.24 6.59 -6.36
CA VAL A 29 -1.60 7.85 -6.77
C VAL A 29 -1.42 7.80 -8.28
N GLU A 30 -2.20 8.61 -8.97
CA GLU A 30 -2.10 8.77 -10.43
C GLU A 30 -0.95 9.71 -10.78
N ASN A 31 -0.30 9.47 -11.93
CA ASN A 31 0.83 10.27 -12.42
C ASN A 31 1.98 10.44 -11.39
N SER A 32 2.30 9.39 -10.64
CA SER A 32 3.43 9.39 -9.72
C SER A 32 4.77 9.30 -10.49
N ASP A 33 5.77 10.00 -10.00
CA ASP A 33 7.16 9.93 -10.46
C ASP A 33 8.03 9.01 -9.58
N TRP A 34 7.44 8.38 -8.56
CA TRP A 34 8.17 7.57 -7.58
C TRP A 34 8.97 6.44 -8.21
N VAL A 35 8.37 5.69 -9.15
CA VAL A 35 9.05 4.56 -9.78
C VAL A 35 10.20 5.04 -10.67
N GLU A 36 10.07 6.21 -11.29
CA GLU A 36 11.14 6.82 -12.09
C GLU A 36 12.29 7.31 -11.20
N LYS A 37 11.97 7.87 -10.03
CA LYS A 37 12.95 8.36 -9.05
C LYS A 37 13.65 7.24 -8.29
N CYS A 38 12.91 6.20 -7.89
CA CYS A 38 13.42 5.09 -7.09
C CYS A 38 13.98 3.95 -7.96
N GLY A 39 13.58 3.86 -9.23
CA GLY A 39 13.98 2.79 -10.14
C GLY A 39 13.39 1.41 -9.84
N CYS A 40 12.49 1.31 -8.86
CA CYS A 40 11.88 0.04 -8.44
C CYS A 40 10.48 0.21 -7.81
N ASP A 41 9.73 -0.90 -7.78
CA ASP A 41 8.64 -1.13 -6.84
C ASP A 41 9.22 -1.73 -5.55
N GLY A 42 8.63 -1.45 -4.39
CA GLY A 42 9.16 -2.02 -3.15
C GLY A 42 8.65 -1.38 -1.86
N GLN A 43 9.43 -1.56 -0.80
CA GLN A 43 9.22 -0.93 0.50
C GLN A 43 10.35 0.06 0.79
N ASP A 44 9.96 1.27 1.18
CA ASP A 44 10.86 2.22 1.80
C ASP A 44 10.78 2.02 3.31
N PHE A 45 11.89 1.55 3.88
CA PHE A 45 12.03 1.29 5.31
C PHE A 45 12.14 2.57 6.15
N ALA A 46 12.53 3.70 5.56
CA ALA A 46 12.61 4.98 6.26
C ALA A 46 11.21 5.58 6.46
N THR A 47 10.34 5.45 5.46
CA THR A 47 8.96 6.00 5.51
C THR A 47 7.90 4.95 5.85
N ASN A 48 8.28 3.67 5.90
CA ASN A 48 7.36 2.54 6.01
C ASN A 48 6.25 2.60 4.95
N ILE A 49 6.60 2.89 3.71
CA ILE A 49 5.66 2.88 2.59
C ILE A 49 6.01 1.70 1.69
N ILE A 50 5.02 0.88 1.38
CA ILE A 50 5.11 -0.11 0.31
C ILE A 50 4.39 0.48 -0.89
N TRP A 51 4.98 0.42 -2.08
CA TRP A 51 4.32 0.81 -3.32
C TRP A 51 4.58 -0.18 -4.45
N CYS A 52 3.62 -0.27 -5.36
CA CYS A 52 3.77 -0.99 -6.62
C CYS A 52 2.91 -0.33 -7.71
N THR A 53 3.35 -0.41 -8.96
CA THR A 53 2.54 -0.02 -10.13
C THR A 53 1.37 -0.95 -10.43
N ASN A 54 1.37 -2.15 -9.84
CA ASN A 54 0.36 -3.17 -10.04
C ASN A 54 -0.34 -3.53 -8.71
N LEU A 55 -1.64 -3.27 -8.62
CA LEU A 55 -2.45 -3.53 -7.43
C LEU A 55 -2.50 -5.02 -7.05
N GLU A 56 -2.51 -5.94 -8.01
CA GLU A 56 -2.48 -7.38 -7.73
C GLU A 56 -1.16 -7.80 -7.07
N THR A 57 -0.06 -7.17 -7.48
CA THR A 57 1.25 -7.42 -6.87
C THR A 57 1.31 -6.87 -5.46
N LEU A 58 0.78 -5.66 -5.24
CA LEU A 58 0.63 -5.08 -3.91
C LEU A 58 -0.22 -5.98 -2.99
N GLN A 59 -1.32 -6.54 -3.51
CA GLN A 59 -2.17 -7.49 -2.80
C GLN A 59 -1.43 -8.79 -2.44
N ARG A 60 -0.59 -9.31 -3.33
CA ARG A 60 0.25 -10.49 -3.03
C ARG A 60 1.23 -10.20 -1.90
N TRP A 61 1.90 -9.04 -1.94
CA TRP A 61 2.80 -8.63 -0.87
C TRP A 61 2.07 -8.46 0.46
N ALA A 62 0.89 -7.84 0.46
CA ALA A 62 0.08 -7.70 1.65
C ALA A 62 -0.29 -9.08 2.25
N ASN A 63 -0.67 -10.05 1.42
CA ASN A 63 -0.94 -11.41 1.88
C ASN A 63 0.31 -12.08 2.48
N THR A 64 1.47 -11.92 1.84
CA THR A 64 2.74 -12.48 2.32
C THR A 64 3.12 -11.89 3.68
N TRP A 65 3.00 -10.57 3.85
CA TRP A 65 3.29 -9.90 5.12
C TRP A 65 2.34 -10.37 6.23
N ALA A 66 1.05 -10.43 5.95
CA ALA A 66 0.04 -10.88 6.92
C ALA A 66 0.14 -12.38 7.27
N GLY A 67 0.72 -13.20 6.39
CA GLY A 67 0.67 -14.66 6.50
C GLY A 67 -0.71 -15.26 6.19
N CYS A 68 -1.64 -14.46 5.68
CA CYS A 68 -2.99 -14.87 5.31
C CYS A 68 -3.56 -13.98 4.20
N LYS A 69 -4.72 -14.34 3.63
CA LYS A 69 -5.40 -13.48 2.67
C LYS A 69 -6.01 -12.28 3.40
N VAL A 70 -5.56 -11.07 3.05
CA VAL A 70 -6.11 -9.82 3.57
C VAL A 70 -6.93 -9.11 2.51
N ARG A 71 -7.86 -8.26 2.95
CA ARG A 71 -8.61 -7.39 2.05
C ARG A 71 -7.93 -6.03 1.96
N LEU A 72 -7.56 -5.65 0.74
CA LEU A 72 -7.15 -4.28 0.43
C LEU A 72 -8.36 -3.44 0.05
N VAL A 73 -8.47 -2.25 0.64
CA VAL A 73 -9.52 -1.27 0.33
C VAL A 73 -8.88 0.03 -0.09
N GLU A 74 -9.40 0.66 -1.14
CA GLU A 74 -8.93 1.98 -1.52
C GLU A 74 -9.33 2.97 -0.43
N ALA A 75 -8.37 3.71 0.10
CA ALA A 75 -8.65 4.81 1.01
C ALA A 75 -9.50 5.82 0.24
N THR A 76 -10.78 5.93 0.60
CA THR A 76 -11.59 7.02 0.09
C THR A 76 -10.97 8.30 0.63
N ASP A 77 -10.72 9.25 -0.27
CA ASP A 77 -10.32 10.59 0.09
C ASP A 77 -11.40 11.10 1.05
N LYS A 78 -11.16 11.03 2.36
CA LYS A 78 -11.91 11.81 3.33
C LYS A 78 -11.47 13.24 3.06
N LYS A 79 -11.98 13.81 1.97
CA LYS A 79 -12.10 15.25 1.82
C LYS A 79 -12.77 15.70 3.09
N SER A 80 -11.95 16.27 3.95
CA SER A 80 -12.35 16.94 5.16
C SER A 80 -13.50 17.86 4.79
N ASP A 81 -14.70 17.58 5.28
CA ASP A 81 -15.72 18.61 5.50
C ASP A 81 -15.16 19.51 6.63
N MET A 82 -14.21 20.37 6.28
CA MET A 82 -13.74 21.49 7.10
C MET A 82 -13.75 22.77 6.28
#